data_AF-A0A6N9L6C1-F1
#
_entry.id   AF-A0A6N9L6C1-F1
#
_cell.length_a   1.000
_cell.length_b   1.000
_cell.length_c   1.000
_cell.angle_alpha   90.00
_cell.angle_beta   90.00
_cell.angle_gamma   90.00
#
_symmetry.space_group_name_H-M   'P 1'
#
loop_
_entity.id
_entity.type
_entity.pdbx_description
1 polymer ?
#
loop_
_entity_poly.entity_id
_entity_poly.type
_entity_poly.pdbx_seq_one_letter_code
_entity_poly.pdbx_strand_id
1 'polypeptide(L)'
;MEEIMKETYEYVTGNDGTPVTTTGGTYAKMMPHIVPFGPSFPGQKGIGHNPNEWMTREDLITNAKIYALTLYQLSRKETEL
;
A
#
# COMPACT_ATOMS: atom_id res chain seq x y z
N MET A 1 -2.03 5.73 -11.42
CA MET A 1 -2.36 5.00 -10.18
C MET A 1 -1.12 4.83 -9.31
N GLU A 2 -0.05 4.20 -9.82
CA GLU A 2 1.20 3.96 -9.08
C GLU A 2 1.82 5.22 -8.45
N GLU A 3 1.98 6.30 -9.23
CA GLU A 3 2.50 7.58 -8.75
C GLU A 3 1.72 8.14 -7.54
N ILE A 4 0.39 8.15 -7.60
CA ILE A 4 -0.46 8.60 -6.48
C ILE A 4 -0.25 7.74 -5.24
N MET A 5 -0.12 6.43 -5.41
CA MET A 5 0.13 5.52 -4.28
C MET A 5 1.50 5.76 -3.65
N LYS A 6 2.53 5.98 -4.48
CA LYS A 6 3.88 6.32 -4.02
C LYS A 6 3.88 7.65 -3.24
N GLU A 7 3.35 8.71 -3.84
CA GLU A 7 3.30 10.04 -3.19
C GLU A 7 2.49 10.01 -1.89
N THR A 8 1.38 9.27 -1.86
CA THR A 8 0.56 9.14 -0.65
C THR A 8 1.30 8.39 0.45
N TYR A 9 2.02 7.31 0.10
CA TYR A 9 2.86 6.59 1.04
C TYR A 9 3.96 7.48 1.63
N GLU A 10 4.69 8.20 0.78
CA GLU A 10 5.77 9.10 1.18
C GLU A 10 5.25 10.22 2.08
N TYR A 11 4.09 10.80 1.72
CA TYR A 11 3.45 11.85 2.52
C TYR A 11 3.03 11.37 3.91
N VAL A 12 2.41 10.20 4.02
CA VAL A 12 1.89 9.70 5.30
C VAL A 12 3.02 9.16 6.20
N THR A 13 4.04 8.56 5.61
CA THR A 13 5.07 7.83 6.35
C THR A 13 6.38 8.59 6.52
N GLY A 14 6.68 9.54 5.63
CA GLY A 14 7.99 10.19 5.52
C GLY A 14 9.11 9.28 4.98
N ASN A 15 8.79 8.05 4.55
CA ASN A 15 9.76 7.07 4.05
C ASN A 15 9.75 7.00 2.53
N ASP A 16 10.84 6.50 1.91
CA ASP A 16 10.93 6.25 0.46
C ASP A 16 9.83 5.28 -0.02
N GLY A 17 9.02 5.73 -0.98
CA GLY A 17 7.91 4.98 -1.56
C GLY A 17 8.26 4.26 -2.86
N THR A 18 9.55 4.12 -3.20
CA THR A 18 9.99 3.39 -4.39
C THR A 18 9.38 1.98 -4.44
N PRO A 19 8.62 1.63 -5.50
CA PRO A 19 7.98 0.32 -5.61
C PRO A 19 9.00 -0.82 -5.64
N VAL A 20 8.65 -1.91 -4.97
CA VAL A 20 9.45 -3.13 -4.93
C VAL A 20 8.64 -4.31 -5.45
N THR A 21 9.34 -5.35 -5.89
CA THR A 21 8.70 -6.61 -6.28
C THR A 21 8.30 -7.41 -5.04
N THR A 22 7.13 -8.06 -5.11
CA THR A 22 6.67 -9.00 -4.08
C THR A 22 6.63 -10.42 -4.63
N THR A 23 6.92 -11.40 -3.79
CA THR A 23 6.86 -12.83 -4.12
C THR A 23 5.51 -13.46 -3.75
N GLY A 24 4.68 -12.75 -2.97
CA GLY A 24 3.35 -13.22 -2.56
C GLY A 24 2.31 -13.05 -3.65
N GLY A 25 1.45 -14.05 -3.83
CA GLY A 25 0.30 -13.94 -4.74
C GLY A 25 -0.74 -12.95 -4.19
N THR A 26 -1.32 -12.14 -5.06
CA THR A 26 -2.42 -11.22 -4.71
C THR A 26 -3.46 -11.19 -5.84
N TYR A 27 -4.64 -10.63 -5.54
CA TYR A 27 -5.66 -10.38 -6.57
C TYR A 27 -5.17 -9.45 -7.68
N ALA A 28 -4.08 -8.70 -7.46
CA ALA A 28 -3.48 -7.83 -8.48
C ALA A 28 -3.15 -8.57 -9.78
N LYS A 29 -2.82 -9.87 -9.69
CA LYS A 29 -2.49 -10.69 -10.86
C LYS A 29 -3.67 -10.90 -11.81
N MET A 30 -4.90 -10.71 -11.35
CA MET A 30 -6.10 -11.09 -12.08
C MET A 30 -6.67 -9.98 -12.98
N MET A 31 -6.22 -8.72 -12.84
CA MET A 31 -6.68 -7.62 -13.69
C MET A 31 -5.50 -6.80 -14.20
N PRO A 32 -5.59 -6.22 -15.41
CA PRO A 32 -4.56 -5.30 -15.89
C PRO A 32 -4.57 -4.01 -15.07
N HIS A 33 -3.42 -3.35 -14.99
CA HIS A 33 -3.25 -2.03 -14.37
C HIS A 33 -3.58 -1.94 -12.87
N ILE A 34 -3.64 -3.06 -12.14
CA ILE A 34 -3.72 -3.08 -10.68
C ILE A 34 -2.40 -3.58 -10.08
N VAL A 35 -2.04 -3.07 -8.91
CA VAL A 35 -0.79 -3.44 -8.22
C VAL A 35 -1.10 -3.78 -6.76
N PRO A 36 -0.33 -4.68 -6.14
CA PRO A 36 -0.44 -4.92 -4.70
C PRO A 36 0.07 -3.71 -3.91
N PHE A 37 -0.58 -3.39 -2.79
CA PHE A 37 -0.16 -2.30 -1.91
C PHE A 37 -0.39 -2.63 -0.43
N GLY A 38 0.65 -2.48 0.39
CA GLY A 38 0.62 -2.76 1.83
C GLY A 38 0.47 -4.26 2.18
N PRO A 39 0.10 -4.59 3.43
CA PRO A 39 0.01 -3.70 4.59
C PRO A 39 1.32 -3.64 5.41
N SER A 40 2.33 -4.44 5.05
CA SER A 40 3.61 -4.48 5.77
C SER A 40 4.53 -3.32 5.38
N PHE A 41 5.23 -2.78 6.38
CA PHE A 41 6.23 -1.73 6.22
C PHE A 41 7.66 -2.30 6.09
N PRO A 42 8.66 -1.49 5.70
CA PRO A 42 10.05 -1.93 5.63
C PRO A 42 10.52 -2.64 6.91
N GLY A 43 11.18 -3.78 6.75
CA GLY A 43 11.64 -4.62 7.87
C GLY A 43 10.61 -5.64 8.38
N GLN A 44 9.35 -5.57 7.96
CA GLN A 44 8.27 -6.48 8.38
C GLN A 44 8.07 -7.68 7.44
N LYS A 45 9.12 -8.12 6.75
CA LYS A 45 9.03 -9.23 5.79
C LYS A 45 8.90 -10.57 6.52
N GLY A 46 7.98 -11.42 6.05
CA GLY A 46 7.85 -12.79 6.53
C GLY A 46 7.04 -12.94 7.83
N ILE A 47 6.19 -11.98 8.18
CA ILE A 47 5.29 -12.12 9.33
C ILE A 47 4.07 -12.99 8.99
N GLY A 48 3.51 -12.81 7.80
CA GLY A 48 2.32 -13.53 7.36
C GLY A 48 2.53 -15.04 7.27
N HIS A 49 1.51 -15.81 7.65
CA HIS A 49 1.48 -17.28 7.60
C HIS A 49 2.50 -17.97 8.52
N ASN A 50 2.99 -17.28 9.56
CA ASN A 50 3.90 -17.85 10.57
C ASN A 50 3.27 -17.84 11.97
N PRO A 51 3.76 -18.67 12.91
CA PRO A 51 3.33 -18.60 14.30
C PRO A 51 3.53 -17.20 14.89
N ASN A 52 2.55 -16.74 15.68
CA ASN A 52 2.52 -15.40 16.25
C ASN A 52 2.49 -14.27 15.20
N GLU A 53 1.80 -14.47 14.08
CA GLU A 53 1.51 -13.41 13.11
C GLU A 53 0.89 -12.18 13.80
N TRP A 54 1.36 -10.98 13.43
CA TRP A 54 0.98 -9.74 14.11
C TRP A 54 0.95 -8.53 13.16
N MET A 55 0.28 -7.48 13.63
CA MET A 55 0.32 -6.13 13.09
C MET A 55 0.25 -5.15 14.26
N THR A 56 1.06 -4.09 14.28
CA THR A 56 0.94 -3.10 15.36
C THR A 56 -0.31 -2.24 15.18
N ARG A 57 -0.79 -1.63 16.26
CA ARG A 57 -1.90 -0.67 16.18
C ARG A 57 -1.52 0.53 15.32
N GLU A 58 -0.26 0.95 15.40
CA GLU A 58 0.33 2.05 14.64
C GLU A 58 0.34 1.72 13.15
N ASP A 59 0.72 0.50 12.75
CA ASP A 59 0.68 0.04 11.36
C ASP A 59 -0.76 0.02 10.83
N LEU A 60 -1.71 -0.46 11.63
CA LEU A 60 -3.12 -0.51 11.25
C LEU A 60 -3.67 0.91 10.98
N ILE A 61 -3.39 1.85 11.88
CA ILE A 61 -3.80 3.25 11.75
C ILE A 61 -3.09 3.92 10.56
N THR A 62 -1.81 3.64 10.36
CA THR A 62 -1.01 4.21 9.27
C THR A 62 -1.51 3.71 7.92
N ASN A 63 -1.74 2.41 7.76
CA ASN A 63 -2.37 1.84 6.57
C ASN A 63 -3.74 2.45 6.31
N ALA A 64 -4.59 2.62 7.33
CA ALA A 64 -5.90 3.24 7.18
C ALA A 64 -5.80 4.68 6.62
N LYS A 65 -4.84 5.48 7.10
CA LYS A 65 -4.57 6.83 6.56
C LYS A 65 -4.12 6.78 5.11
N ILE A 66 -3.20 5.88 4.76
CA ILE A 66 -2.71 5.72 3.39
C ILE A 66 -3.85 5.32 2.46
N TYR A 67 -4.66 4.33 2.84
CA TYR A 67 -5.78 3.87 2.02
C TYR A 67 -6.83 4.96 1.83
N ALA A 68 -7.24 5.64 2.90
CA ALA A 68 -8.23 6.71 2.82
C ALA A 68 -7.76 7.86 1.92
N LEU A 69 -6.51 8.32 2.10
CA LEU A 69 -5.96 9.39 1.29
C LEU A 69 -5.74 8.96 -0.16
N THR A 70 -5.26 7.74 -0.40
CA THR A 70 -5.05 7.21 -1.76
C THR A 70 -6.36 7.14 -2.53
N LEU A 71 -7.40 6.57 -1.92
CA LEU A 71 -8.73 6.48 -2.55
C LEU A 71 -9.31 7.86 -2.85
N TYR A 72 -9.14 8.81 -1.92
CA TYR A 72 -9.53 10.20 -2.14
C TYR A 72 -8.79 10.82 -3.33
N GLN A 73 -7.46 10.70 -3.39
CA GLN A 73 -6.65 11.26 -4.49
C GLN A 73 -6.96 10.60 -5.84
N LEU A 74 -7.15 9.28 -5.86
CA LEU A 74 -7.54 8.55 -7.08
C LEU A 74 -8.90 9.04 -7.59
N SER A 75 -9.88 9.20 -6.70
CA SER A 75 -11.22 9.68 -7.08
C SER A 75 -11.23 11.09 -7.69
N ARG A 76 -10.22 11.92 -7.36
CA ARG A 76 -10.08 13.27 -7.91
C ARG A 76 -9.41 13.33 -9.26
N LYS A 77 -8.61 12.31 -9.64
CA LYS A 77 -7.90 12.30 -10.93
C LYS A 77 -8.84 12.06 -12.12
N GLU A 78 -10.07 11.62 -11.88
CA GLU A 78 -11.08 11.29 -12.92
C GLU A 78 -11.94 12.50 -13.38
N THR A 79 -11.49 13.74 -13.20
CA THR A 79 -12.28 14.94 -13.60
C THR A 79 -11.87 15.55 -14.95
N GLU A 80 -10.99 14.92 -15.72
CA GLU A 80 -10.68 15.34 -17.10
C GLU A 80 -11.04 14.22 -18.07
N LEU A 81 -12.26 14.30 -18.61
CA LEU A 81 -12.74 13.56 -19.79
C LEU A 81 -12.62 14.43 -21.03
#